data_AF-A0A6I3NAX2-F1
#
_entry.id   AF-A0A6I3NAX2-F1
#
_cell.length_a   1.000
_cell.length_b   1.000
_cell.length_c   1.000
_cell.angle_alpha   90.00
_cell.angle_beta   90.00
_cell.angle_gamma   90.00
#
_symmetry.space_group_name_H-M   'P 1'
#
loop_
_entity.id
_entity.type
_entity.pdbx_description
1 polymer ?
#
loop_
_entity_poly.entity_id
_entity_poly.type
_entity_poly.pdbx_seq_one_letter_code
_entity_poly.pdbx_strand_id
1 'polypeptide(L)'
;MPFTVNGKEMAVKVLGTKFNVRSYREDPTVDITLLEGSISLTNHLADNSVPCLLKPNEKATLNKQNGQMTIEKVQASDWSEWTRGKLVFDAERFGQIIRRLEREYNVSINVKDSDLLNRKFYGDFRKAQSIQEIFDIMTAGNQFHYKFKESVITVTK
;
A
#
# COMPACT_ATOMS: atom_id res chain seq x y z
N MET A 1 1.55 -6.64 -28.45
CA MET A 1 1.34 -5.18 -28.35
C MET A 1 1.73 -4.75 -26.94
N PRO A 2 2.51 -3.66 -26.74
CA PRO A 2 2.78 -3.15 -25.41
C PRO A 2 1.48 -2.70 -24.73
N PHE A 3 1.34 -3.01 -23.44
CA PHE A 3 0.26 -2.54 -22.59
C PHE A 3 0.76 -1.35 -21.78
N THR A 4 -0.04 -0.28 -21.68
CA THR A 4 0.34 0.93 -20.94
C THR A 4 -0.71 1.19 -19.86
N VAL A 5 -0.26 1.29 -18.61
CA VAL A 5 -1.08 1.78 -17.49
C VAL A 5 -0.75 3.25 -17.27
N ASN A 6 -1.74 4.12 -17.45
CA ASN A 6 -1.58 5.56 -17.24
C ASN A 6 -2.19 5.96 -15.89
N GLY A 7 -1.32 6.34 -14.94
CA GLY A 7 -1.70 7.06 -13.73
C GLY A 7 -1.54 8.58 -13.92
N LYS A 8 -2.11 9.37 -13.00
CA LYS A 8 -2.00 10.83 -13.05
C LYS A 8 -0.56 11.30 -12.87
N GLU A 9 0.19 10.63 -12.00
CA GLU A 9 1.56 10.97 -11.63
C GLU A 9 2.62 10.16 -12.40
N MET A 10 2.26 9.00 -12.95
CA MET A 10 3.20 8.08 -13.59
C MET A 10 2.56 7.23 -14.69
N ALA A 11 3.28 7.03 -15.80
CA ALA A 11 2.93 6.05 -16.82
C ALA A 11 3.84 4.82 -16.75
N VAL A 12 3.25 3.65 -16.95
CA VAL A 12 3.90 2.34 -16.88
C VAL A 12 3.70 1.64 -18.21
N LYS A 13 4.76 1.41 -18.97
CA LYS A 13 4.71 0.68 -20.25
C LYS A 13 5.33 -0.70 -20.10
N VAL A 14 4.60 -1.72 -20.54
CA VAL A 14 4.99 -3.12 -20.38
C VAL A 14 4.82 -3.94 -21.67
N LEU A 15 5.61 -5.00 -21.81
CA LEU A 15 5.55 -5.91 -22.97
C LEU A 15 5.14 -7.36 -22.59
N GLY A 16 4.95 -7.62 -21.30
CA GLY A 16 4.68 -8.95 -20.73
C GLY A 16 5.36 -9.06 -19.37
N THR A 17 4.69 -8.64 -18.31
CA THR A 17 5.29 -8.48 -16.97
C THR A 17 4.33 -8.85 -15.86
N LYS A 18 4.87 -9.40 -14.78
CA LYS A 18 4.18 -9.47 -13.49
C LYS A 18 4.68 -8.33 -12.62
N PHE A 19 3.80 -7.45 -12.19
CA PHE A 19 4.17 -6.26 -11.42
C PHE A 19 3.05 -5.84 -10.49
N ASN A 20 3.44 -5.07 -9.48
CA ASN A 20 2.54 -4.45 -8.52
C ASN A 20 2.56 -2.93 -8.72
N VAL A 21 1.41 -2.28 -8.61
CA VAL A 21 1.29 -0.81 -8.60
C VAL A 21 0.38 -0.40 -7.44
N ARG A 22 0.90 0.46 -6.56
CA ARG A 22 0.14 1.16 -5.51
C ARG A 22 0.18 2.65 -5.82
N SER A 23 -0.95 3.19 -6.27
CA SER A 23 -1.08 4.61 -6.64
C SER A 23 -2.42 5.19 -6.15
N TYR A 24 -2.64 5.15 -4.83
CA TYR A 24 -3.84 5.75 -4.25
C TYR A 24 -3.71 7.27 -4.15
N ARG A 25 -4.80 8.02 -4.35
CA ARG A 25 -4.76 9.51 -4.37
C ARG A 25 -4.27 10.10 -3.06
N GLU A 26 -4.65 9.46 -1.96
CA GLU A 26 -4.38 9.88 -0.59
C GLU A 26 -3.05 9.40 -0.02
N ASP A 27 -2.34 8.50 -0.72
CA ASP A 27 -0.98 8.09 -0.36
C ASP A 27 0.03 9.13 -0.87
N PRO A 28 1.07 9.47 -0.07
CA PRO A 28 2.06 10.46 -0.47
C PRO A 28 3.00 9.96 -1.57
N THR A 29 2.97 8.65 -1.88
CA THR A 29 3.84 8.02 -2.86
C THR A 29 3.07 7.17 -3.88
N VAL A 30 3.71 6.93 -5.03
CA VAL A 30 3.37 5.87 -5.98
C VAL A 30 4.46 4.82 -5.89
N ASP A 31 4.09 3.57 -5.58
CA ASP A 31 5.03 2.46 -5.47
C ASP A 31 4.78 1.44 -6.59
N ILE A 32 5.84 1.03 -7.29
CA ILE A 32 5.78 0.01 -8.34
C ILE A 32 6.86 -1.02 -8.11
N THR A 33 6.49 -2.30 -8.04
CA THR A 33 7.44 -3.42 -7.88
C THR A 33 7.36 -4.36 -9.06
N LEU A 34 8.49 -4.72 -9.67
CA LEU A 34 8.55 -5.64 -10.79
C LEU A 34 8.96 -7.05 -10.34
N LEU A 35 8.12 -8.04 -10.63
CA LEU A 35 8.37 -9.45 -10.30
C LEU A 35 8.99 -10.20 -11.50
N GLU A 36 8.50 -9.96 -12.71
CA GLU A 36 8.94 -10.67 -13.92
C GLU A 36 8.76 -9.77 -15.14
N GLY A 37 9.69 -9.84 -16.10
CA GLY A 37 9.69 -9.09 -17.36
C GLY A 37 10.46 -7.77 -17.27
N SER A 38 10.03 -6.73 -17.99
CA SER A 38 10.65 -5.41 -18.01
C SER A 38 9.60 -4.30 -18.11
N ILE A 39 9.77 -3.25 -17.30
CA ILE A 39 8.86 -2.09 -17.23
C ILE A 39 9.62 -0.81 -17.53
N SER A 40 9.05 0.04 -18.37
CA SER A 40 9.48 1.42 -18.53
C SER A 40 8.53 2.35 -17.77
N LEU A 41 9.08 3.14 -16.85
CA LEU A 41 8.38 4.13 -16.03
C LEU A 41 8.65 5.54 -16.54
N THR A 42 7.61 6.36 -16.65
CA THR A 42 7.72 7.78 -16.97
C THR A 42 7.12 8.59 -15.83
N ASN A 43 7.92 9.47 -15.24
CA ASN A 43 7.50 10.34 -14.13
C ASN A 43 6.89 11.62 -14.71
N HIS A 44 5.58 11.81 -14.56
CA HIS A 44 4.90 13.00 -15.09
C HIS A 44 5.07 14.24 -14.20
N LEU A 45 5.69 14.12 -13.03
CA LEU A 45 5.92 15.22 -12.09
C LEU A 45 7.28 15.90 -12.28
N ALA A 46 8.17 15.36 -13.12
CA ALA A 46 9.48 15.94 -13.40
C ALA A 46 9.56 16.39 -14.87
N ASP A 47 9.98 17.65 -15.07
CA ASP A 47 10.27 18.17 -16.42
C ASP A 47 11.40 17.35 -17.06
N ASN A 48 11.21 16.96 -18.33
CA ASN A 48 12.15 16.13 -19.10
C ASN A 48 12.46 14.76 -18.48
N SER A 49 11.48 14.12 -17.83
CA SER A 49 11.63 12.77 -17.28
C SER A 49 12.11 11.78 -18.35
N VAL A 50 13.35 11.29 -18.20
CA VAL A 50 13.87 10.17 -19.00
C VAL A 50 13.17 8.89 -18.52
N PRO A 51 12.64 8.06 -19.44
CA PRO A 51 12.03 6.80 -19.06
C PRO A 51 13.00 5.93 -18.26
N CYS A 52 12.57 5.49 -17.08
CA CYS A 52 13.35 4.63 -16.22
C CYS A 52 12.99 3.16 -16.44
N LEU A 53 13.99 2.31 -16.64
CA LEU A 53 13.79 0.87 -16.82
C LEU A 53 13.89 0.16 -15.47
N LEU A 54 12.81 -0.48 -15.05
CA LEU A 54 12.77 -1.31 -13.86
C LEU A 54 13.14 -2.76 -14.23
N LYS A 55 13.98 -3.39 -13.41
CA LYS A 55 14.33 -4.82 -13.50
C LYS A 55 13.56 -5.65 -12.46
N PRO A 56 13.42 -6.97 -12.66
CA PRO A 56 12.87 -7.84 -11.64
C PRO A 56 13.58 -7.67 -10.30
N ASN A 57 12.83 -7.73 -9.19
CA ASN A 57 13.31 -7.46 -7.82
C ASN A 57 13.74 -6.01 -7.56
N GLU A 58 13.21 -5.07 -8.34
CA GLU A 58 13.34 -3.64 -8.06
C GLU A 58 11.96 -3.03 -7.76
N LYS A 59 11.98 -2.06 -6.84
CA LYS A 59 10.85 -1.22 -6.50
C LYS A 59 11.19 0.23 -6.83
N ALA A 60 10.30 0.89 -7.57
CA ALA A 60 10.30 2.34 -7.73
C ALA A 60 9.31 2.97 -6.76
N THR A 61 9.74 4.02 -6.05
CA THR A 61 8.89 4.87 -5.22
C THR A 61 8.99 6.30 -5.73
N LEU A 62 7.86 6.86 -6.16
CA LEU A 62 7.74 8.27 -6.54
C LEU A 62 7.03 9.03 -5.42
N ASN A 63 7.69 10.04 -4.87
CA ASN A 63 7.07 10.98 -3.96
C ASN A 63 6.23 12.00 -4.74
N LYS A 64 4.92 12.08 -4.42
CA LYS A 64 3.98 12.94 -5.14
C LYS A 64 4.12 14.43 -4.83
N GLN A 65 4.77 14.78 -3.72
CA GLN A 65 4.93 16.18 -3.29
C GLN A 65 6.09 16.86 -3.99
N ASN A 66 7.22 16.16 -4.16
CA ASN A 66 8.44 16.73 -4.74
C ASN A 66 8.85 16.09 -6.07
N GLY A 67 8.12 15.08 -6.55
CA GLY A 67 8.41 14.38 -7.80
C GLY A 67 9.66 13.51 -7.75
N GLN A 68 10.29 13.34 -6.59
CA GLN A 68 11.51 12.53 -6.45
C GLN A 68 11.17 11.05 -6.59
N MET A 69 11.89 10.37 -7.48
CA MET A 69 11.77 8.93 -7.68
C MET A 69 13.04 8.22 -7.18
N THR A 70 12.86 7.20 -6.35
CA THR A 70 13.94 6.34 -5.86
C THR A 70 13.71 4.91 -6.33
N ILE A 71 14.80 4.18 -6.56
CA ILE A 71 14.77 2.77 -6.92
C ILE A 71 15.61 2.00 -5.93
N GLU A 72 15.03 0.94 -5.38
CA GLU A 72 15.69 0.06 -4.45
C GLU A 72 15.50 -1.40 -4.85
N LYS A 73 16.46 -2.24 -4.45
CA LYS A 73 16.31 -3.69 -4.59
C LYS A 73 15.39 -4.19 -3.49
N VAL A 74 14.39 -4.97 -3.87
CA VAL A 74 13.45 -5.61 -2.95
C VAL A 74 13.29 -7.08 -3.32
N GLN A 75 12.89 -7.88 -2.36
CA GLN A 75 12.42 -9.23 -2.65
C GLN A 75 10.99 -9.13 -3.19
N ALA A 76 10.83 -9.11 -4.52
CA ALA A 76 9.53 -8.84 -5.15
C ALA A 76 8.48 -9.91 -4.86
N SER A 77 8.89 -11.13 -4.47
CA SER A 77 7.98 -12.17 -3.98
C SER A 77 7.24 -11.73 -2.70
N ASP A 78 7.83 -10.88 -1.88
CA ASP A 78 7.21 -10.41 -0.63
C ASP A 78 6.14 -9.37 -0.95
N TRP A 79 6.32 -8.60 -2.03
CA TRP A 79 5.30 -7.71 -2.58
C TRP A 79 4.22 -8.42 -3.38
N SER A 80 4.37 -9.72 -3.65
CA SER A 80 3.29 -10.57 -4.16
C SER A 80 2.36 -11.05 -3.04
N GLU A 81 2.71 -10.83 -1.76
CA GLU A 81 1.94 -11.39 -0.66
C GLU A 81 0.53 -10.81 -0.54
N TRP A 82 0.30 -9.54 -0.94
CA TRP A 82 -1.05 -8.99 -1.03
C TRP A 82 -1.90 -9.65 -2.13
N THR A 83 -1.28 -10.14 -3.22
CA THR A 83 -1.98 -10.96 -4.24
C THR A 83 -2.12 -12.43 -3.82
N ARG A 84 -1.29 -12.90 -2.87
CA ARG A 84 -1.37 -14.24 -2.26
C ARG A 84 -2.24 -14.30 -0.99
N GLY A 85 -2.94 -13.21 -0.67
CA GLY A 85 -3.87 -13.19 0.45
C GLY A 85 -3.20 -13.00 1.81
N LYS A 86 -2.21 -12.11 1.90
CA LYS A 86 -1.72 -11.58 3.18
C LYS A 86 -1.87 -10.06 3.26
N LEU A 87 -2.13 -9.60 4.47
CA LEU A 87 -2.24 -8.21 4.86
C LEU A 87 -1.10 -7.93 5.85
N VAL A 88 0.02 -7.46 5.30
CA VAL A 88 1.23 -7.14 6.06
C VAL A 88 1.27 -5.65 6.36
N PHE A 89 1.54 -5.30 7.61
CA PHE A 89 1.85 -3.96 8.10
C PHE A 89 3.28 -3.98 8.64
N ASP A 90 4.16 -3.19 8.03
CA ASP A 90 5.53 -3.01 8.49
C ASP A 90 5.77 -1.54 8.81
N ALA A 91 5.86 -1.24 10.11
CA ALA A 91 6.00 0.12 10.63
C ALA A 91 4.98 1.12 10.03
N GLU A 92 3.81 0.64 9.62
CA GLU A 92 2.81 1.41 8.86
C GLU A 92 1.94 2.23 9.82
N ARG A 93 1.60 3.47 9.43
CA ARG A 93 0.79 4.34 10.28
C ARG A 93 -0.64 3.82 10.38
N PHE A 94 -1.22 3.87 11.56
CA PHE A 94 -2.57 3.37 11.82
C PHE A 94 -3.61 4.01 10.89
N GLY A 95 -3.50 5.30 10.59
CA GLY A 95 -4.40 5.95 9.63
C GLY A 95 -4.34 5.34 8.22
N GLN A 96 -3.19 4.83 7.78
CA GLN A 96 -3.06 4.13 6.50
C GLN A 96 -3.65 2.72 6.59
N ILE A 97 -3.40 2.03 7.70
CA ILE A 97 -3.96 0.70 8.00
C ILE A 97 -5.49 0.75 8.00
N ILE A 98 -6.09 1.71 8.69
CA ILE A 98 -7.53 1.91 8.76
C ILE A 98 -8.15 2.03 7.37
N ARG A 99 -7.61 2.90 6.52
CA ARG A 99 -8.10 3.09 5.14
C ARG A 99 -8.00 1.82 4.30
N ARG A 100 -6.96 1.01 4.52
CA ARG A 100 -6.80 -0.27 3.83
C ARG A 100 -7.89 -1.25 4.28
N LEU A 101 -8.13 -1.34 5.59
CA LEU A 101 -9.16 -2.20 6.16
C LEU A 101 -10.58 -1.79 5.74
N GLU A 102 -10.89 -0.48 5.71
CA GLU A 102 -12.18 0.02 5.22
C GLU A 102 -12.47 -0.44 3.79
N ARG A 103 -11.46 -0.39 2.91
CA ARG A 103 -11.61 -0.83 1.50
C ARG A 103 -11.72 -2.35 1.35
N GLU A 104 -10.91 -3.09 2.08
CA GLU A 104 -10.81 -4.54 1.91
C GLU A 104 -12.03 -5.27 2.50
N TYR A 105 -12.60 -4.74 3.59
CA TYR A 105 -13.74 -5.34 4.28
C TYR A 105 -15.06 -4.59 4.07
N ASN A 106 -15.04 -3.49 3.32
CA ASN A 106 -16.21 -2.64 3.05
C ASN A 106 -16.92 -2.19 4.35
N VAL A 107 -16.15 -1.68 5.30
CA VAL A 107 -16.62 -1.16 6.60
C VAL A 107 -16.29 0.33 6.74
N SER A 108 -16.91 0.99 7.72
CA SER A 108 -16.48 2.32 8.16
C SER A 108 -15.78 2.23 9.51
N ILE A 109 -14.64 2.90 9.64
CA ILE A 109 -13.86 2.90 10.87
C ILE A 109 -13.67 4.33 11.38
N ASN A 110 -14.24 4.61 12.55
CA ASN A 110 -14.18 5.90 13.21
C ASN A 110 -13.16 5.86 14.36
N VAL A 111 -12.06 6.60 14.20
CA VAL A 111 -11.03 6.73 15.25
C VAL A 111 -11.31 8.00 16.05
N LYS A 112 -11.70 7.85 17.32
CA LYS A 112 -12.02 8.98 18.21
C LYS A 112 -10.77 9.74 18.65
N ASP A 113 -9.69 9.01 18.91
CA ASP A 113 -8.43 9.57 19.37
C ASP A 113 -7.46 9.75 18.19
N SER A 114 -7.37 10.97 17.66
CA SER A 114 -6.57 11.30 16.48
C SER A 114 -5.09 10.97 16.63
N ASP A 115 -4.55 11.00 17.85
CA ASP A 115 -3.16 10.63 18.14
C ASP A 115 -2.82 9.18 17.75
N LEU A 116 -3.82 8.29 17.75
CA LEU A 116 -3.65 6.90 17.32
C LEU A 116 -3.30 6.81 15.83
N LEU A 117 -3.78 7.75 15.00
CA LEU A 117 -3.59 7.71 13.54
C LEU A 117 -2.12 7.77 13.12
N ASN A 118 -1.27 8.41 13.92
CA ASN A 118 0.16 8.55 13.64
C ASN A 118 1.01 7.41 14.21
N ARG A 119 0.42 6.53 15.03
CA ARG A 119 1.14 5.38 15.60
C ARG A 119 1.46 4.36 14.53
N LYS A 120 2.62 3.72 14.67
CA LYS A 120 3.09 2.67 13.77
C LYS A 120 2.70 1.31 14.32
N PHE A 121 2.18 0.45 13.46
CA PHE A 121 1.85 -0.92 13.79
C PHE A 121 2.66 -1.89 12.93
N TYR A 122 2.86 -3.08 13.50
CA TYR A 122 3.48 -4.22 12.84
C TYR A 122 2.50 -5.40 12.91
N GLY A 123 2.40 -6.17 11.84
CA GLY A 123 1.56 -7.36 11.82
C GLY A 123 1.58 -8.06 10.47
N ASP A 124 1.52 -9.39 10.50
CA ASP A 124 1.30 -10.23 9.32
C ASP A 124 -0.03 -10.96 9.51
N PHE A 125 -1.03 -10.53 8.76
CA PHE A 125 -2.38 -11.09 8.80
C PHE A 125 -2.65 -11.89 7.53
N ARG A 126 -3.39 -12.98 7.66
CA ARG A 126 -3.88 -13.74 6.50
C ARG A 126 -5.21 -13.14 6.04
N LYS A 127 -5.44 -13.03 4.74
CA LYS A 127 -6.67 -12.46 4.14
C LYS A 127 -7.94 -13.21 4.52
N ALA A 128 -7.83 -14.48 4.90
CA ALA A 128 -8.97 -15.25 5.40
C ALA A 128 -9.48 -14.77 6.77
N GLN A 129 -8.70 -13.94 7.49
CA GLN A 129 -9.13 -13.40 8.77
C GLN A 129 -10.19 -12.32 8.57
N SER A 130 -11.21 -12.38 9.39
CA SER A 130 -12.20 -11.32 9.53
C SER A 130 -11.56 -10.05 10.08
N ILE A 131 -12.18 -8.90 9.80
CA ILE A 131 -11.72 -7.64 10.37
C ILE A 131 -11.74 -7.63 11.90
N GLN A 132 -12.67 -8.36 12.53
CA GLN A 132 -12.73 -8.50 13.98
C GLN A 132 -11.48 -9.19 14.53
N GLU A 133 -11.06 -10.31 13.92
CA GLU A 133 -9.83 -11.02 14.32
C GLU A 133 -8.59 -10.13 14.16
N ILE A 134 -8.54 -9.31 13.11
CA ILE A 134 -7.44 -8.33 12.94
C ILE A 134 -7.43 -7.34 14.10
N PHE A 135 -8.59 -6.76 14.43
CA PHE A 135 -8.71 -5.80 15.53
C PHE A 135 -8.44 -6.43 16.90
N ASP A 136 -8.84 -7.67 17.14
CA ASP A 136 -8.54 -8.43 18.36
C ASP A 136 -7.02 -8.59 18.54
N ILE A 137 -6.30 -8.92 17.47
CA ILE A 137 -4.84 -9.03 17.51
C ILE A 137 -4.18 -7.66 17.69
N MET A 138 -4.65 -6.63 16.97
CA MET A 138 -4.10 -5.28 17.09
C MET A 138 -4.32 -4.66 18.48
N THR A 139 -5.38 -5.06 19.19
CA THR A 139 -5.66 -4.63 20.56
C THR A 139 -4.91 -5.44 21.62
N ALA A 140 -4.34 -6.61 21.29
CA ALA A 140 -3.57 -7.43 22.24
C ALA A 140 -2.35 -6.71 22.84
N GLY A 141 -1.82 -5.68 22.15
CA GLY A 141 -0.79 -4.79 22.67
C GLY A 141 -1.29 -3.74 23.67
N ASN A 142 -2.57 -3.76 24.05
CA ASN A 142 -3.24 -2.78 24.94
C ASN A 142 -3.07 -1.31 24.48
N GLN A 143 -2.95 -1.09 23.17
CA GLN A 143 -2.67 0.25 22.61
C GLN A 143 -3.94 1.07 22.34
N PHE A 144 -5.08 0.39 22.20
CA PHE A 144 -6.40 0.96 21.95
C PHE A 144 -7.48 -0.11 22.21
N HIS A 145 -8.74 0.33 22.29
CA HIS A 145 -9.94 -0.49 22.35
C HIS A 145 -10.80 -0.27 21.10
N TYR A 146 -11.62 -1.24 20.75
CA TYR A 146 -12.58 -1.10 19.65
C TYR A 146 -13.97 -1.63 20.01
N LYS A 147 -14.99 -1.11 19.32
CA LYS A 147 -16.34 -1.64 19.32
C LYS A 147 -16.82 -1.81 17.89
N PHE A 148 -17.38 -2.98 17.60
CA PHE A 148 -18.02 -3.27 16.32
C PHE A 148 -19.55 -3.20 16.47
N LYS A 149 -20.21 -2.36 15.68
CA LYS A 149 -21.67 -2.32 15.61
C LYS A 149 -22.11 -2.22 14.15
N GLU A 150 -22.92 -3.18 13.72
CA GLU A 150 -23.41 -3.31 12.33
C GLU A 150 -22.24 -3.40 11.34
N SER A 151 -21.85 -2.27 10.72
CA SER A 151 -20.71 -2.17 9.79
C SER A 151 -19.76 -1.02 10.17
N VAL A 152 -19.86 -0.53 11.40
CA VAL A 152 -19.06 0.58 11.92
C VAL A 152 -18.18 0.09 13.06
N ILE A 153 -16.87 0.26 12.89
CA ILE A 153 -15.87 0.08 13.96
C ILE A 153 -15.62 1.45 14.59
N THR A 154 -15.75 1.54 15.91
CA THR A 154 -15.30 2.72 16.66
C THR A 154 -14.06 2.35 17.45
N VAL A 155 -12.97 3.11 17.24
CA VAL A 155 -11.70 2.94 17.94
C VAL A 155 -11.52 4.05 18.97
N THR A 156 -11.18 3.67 20.20
CA THR A 156 -10.88 4.57 21.32
C THR A 156 -9.56 4.16 21.97
N LYS A 157 -8.87 5.07 22.64
CA LYS A 157 -7.70 4.73 23.44
C LYS A 157 -8.03 3.83 24.62
#